data_AF-A0A8T0HWN0-F1
#
_entry.id   AF-A0A8T0HWN0-F1
#
_cell.length_a   1.000
_cell.length_b   1.000
_cell.length_c   1.000
_cell.angle_alpha   90.00
_cell.angle_beta   90.00
_cell.angle_gamma   90.00
#
_symmetry.space_group_name_H-M   'P 1'
#
loop_
_entity.id
_entity.type
_entity.pdbx_description
1 polymer ?
#
loop_
_entity_poly.entity_id
_entity_poly.type
_entity_poly.pdbx_seq_one_letter_code
_entity_poly.pdbx_strand_id
1 'polypeptide(L)'
;MERNRLLLPGFISPELCEELVFVHKSCGVVGYRPHVFSTTLSHLVATNSAALIMPFIALRVRVKEAVEEFFYCEFELFVEFTGLIRWLQLDDRCWHSDDNRDYLRQRHFSAVCYLNTYEQDFHGGLLHFQDGQQATVVPALGTVLIYSGDATNIHSVDEVVDGERVTMALWFTRDQAHDEDKKLIDQLMNAMPLLRKEKDDSSDSLMNDLCGENYGIAPQPSQEKEELEGNADKDFTMTPMQFQSAPGDAILRDYFVPAPASTNMYWVTKSETVSSAPRNVGCETAYETITPNSNQEYDVRVKRLATLGFHCDYEPDSMLEKPLKLKYHHQCIAYEFANILHALQVVQFHEWRTCNSSSMCNKNQHEVMDIERTMVKPWEEYMRALSKDLFQMLPAWQNTGSIFSRQEEEMT
;
A
#
# COMPACT_ATOMS: atom_id res chain seq x y z
N MET A 1 17.70 22.05 -27.10
CA MET A 1 16.53 22.15 -26.20
C MET A 1 16.82 21.21 -25.05
N GLU A 2 17.03 21.73 -23.85
CA GLU A 2 17.07 20.89 -22.65
C GLU A 2 15.75 20.12 -22.56
N ARG A 3 15.84 18.81 -22.31
CA ARG A 3 14.66 17.99 -22.05
C ARG A 3 14.27 18.24 -20.61
N ASN A 4 13.17 18.95 -20.39
CA ASN A 4 12.69 19.27 -19.02
C ASN A 4 11.73 18.20 -18.47
N ARG A 5 11.35 17.23 -19.31
CA ARG A 5 10.43 16.14 -18.98
C ARG A 5 10.87 14.85 -19.67
N LEU A 6 10.65 13.73 -19.01
CA LEU A 6 10.87 12.39 -19.51
C LEU A 6 9.66 11.52 -19.22
N LEU A 7 9.15 10.82 -20.23
CA LEU A 7 8.10 9.82 -20.09
C LEU A 7 8.71 8.45 -20.36
N LEU A 8 8.50 7.51 -19.45
CA LEU A 8 9.00 6.14 -19.48
C LEU A 8 7.81 5.17 -19.50
N PRO A 9 7.28 4.81 -20.69
CA PRO A 9 6.19 3.84 -20.80
C PRO A 9 6.64 2.44 -20.40
N GLY A 10 5.78 1.69 -19.69
CA GLY A 10 6.06 0.31 -19.28
C GLY A 10 7.25 0.15 -18.33
N PHE A 11 7.61 1.22 -17.60
CA PHE A 11 8.70 1.21 -16.63
C PHE A 11 8.38 0.32 -15.42
N ILE A 12 7.11 0.28 -15.02
CA ILE A 12 6.61 -0.51 -13.90
C ILE A 12 5.89 -1.73 -14.48
N SER A 13 6.11 -2.90 -13.90
CA SER A 13 5.36 -4.08 -14.33
C SER A 13 3.87 -3.97 -13.93
N PRO A 14 2.95 -4.57 -14.71
CA PRO A 14 1.54 -4.61 -14.34
C PRO A 14 1.31 -5.18 -12.93
N GLU A 15 2.04 -6.23 -12.56
CA GLU A 15 1.90 -6.91 -11.28
C GLU A 15 2.22 -5.99 -10.10
N LEU A 16 3.30 -5.20 -10.21
CA LEU A 16 3.68 -4.23 -9.17
C LEU A 16 2.70 -3.05 -9.13
N CYS A 17 2.15 -2.63 -10.27
CA CYS A 17 1.10 -1.60 -10.28
C CYS A 17 -0.15 -2.06 -9.52
N GLU A 18 -0.60 -3.29 -9.79
CA GLU A 18 -1.76 -3.89 -9.12
C GLU A 18 -1.52 -4.09 -7.62
N GLU A 19 -0.32 -4.56 -7.25
CA GLU A 19 0.08 -4.70 -5.84
C GLU A 19 0.02 -3.35 -5.11
N LEU A 20 0.60 -2.29 -5.69
CA LEU A 20 0.52 -0.94 -5.12
C LEU A 20 -0.93 -0.43 -5.04
N VAL A 21 -1.75 -0.67 -6.06
CA VAL A 21 -3.19 -0.31 -6.03
C VAL A 21 -3.92 -1.05 -4.91
N PHE A 22 -3.63 -2.34 -4.71
CA PHE A 22 -4.17 -3.12 -3.60
C PHE A 22 -3.78 -2.51 -2.25
N VAL A 23 -2.49 -2.19 -2.04
CA VAL A 23 -2.03 -1.56 -0.79
C VAL A 23 -2.75 -0.24 -0.56
N HIS A 24 -2.93 0.57 -1.59
CA HIS A 24 -3.66 1.83 -1.47
C HIS A 24 -5.15 1.64 -1.13
N LYS A 25 -5.84 0.71 -1.79
CA LYS A 25 -7.25 0.39 -1.48
C LYS A 25 -7.41 -0.14 -0.06
N SER A 26 -6.40 -0.82 0.47
CA SER A 26 -6.45 -1.39 1.82
C SER A 26 -6.12 -0.38 2.91
N CYS A 27 -5.14 0.50 2.68
CA CYS A 27 -4.56 1.36 3.71
C CYS A 27 -4.80 2.86 3.49
N GLY A 28 -5.33 3.29 2.35
CA GLY A 28 -5.50 4.70 2.02
C GLY A 28 -6.52 5.41 2.91
N VAL A 29 -6.11 6.52 3.51
CA VAL A 29 -6.91 7.42 4.35
C VAL A 29 -7.19 8.73 3.63
N VAL A 30 -8.18 9.49 4.11
CA VAL A 30 -8.43 10.85 3.63
C VAL A 30 -7.20 11.70 3.93
N GLY A 31 -6.62 12.26 2.88
CA GLY A 31 -5.42 13.09 2.94
C GLY A 31 -5.74 14.53 3.36
N TYR A 32 -4.80 15.43 3.09
CA TYR A 32 -4.94 16.86 3.44
C TYR A 32 -6.14 17.55 2.77
N ARG A 33 -6.65 17.00 1.67
CA ARG A 33 -7.87 17.48 1.00
C ARG A 33 -8.98 16.43 1.15
N PRO A 34 -10.25 16.84 1.43
CA PRO A 34 -11.38 15.91 1.62
C PRO A 34 -11.60 14.91 0.47
N HIS A 35 -11.14 15.25 -0.73
CA HIS A 35 -11.30 14.49 -1.96
C HIS A 35 -10.01 13.84 -2.45
N VAL A 36 -8.99 13.72 -1.60
CA VAL A 36 -7.74 13.04 -1.95
C VAL A 36 -7.49 11.97 -0.92
N PHE A 37 -7.27 10.74 -1.36
CA PHE A 37 -6.79 9.67 -0.48
C PHE A 37 -5.28 9.53 -0.62
N SER A 38 -4.62 9.28 0.50
CA SER A 38 -3.18 9.06 0.53
C SER A 38 -2.80 7.83 1.35
N THR A 39 -1.82 7.07 0.88
CA THR A 39 -1.08 6.07 1.67
C THR A 39 0.40 6.44 1.63
N THR A 40 0.92 6.90 2.77
CA THR A 40 2.34 7.25 2.92
C THR A 40 3.10 6.14 3.64
N LEU A 41 4.43 6.12 3.51
CA LEU A 41 5.28 5.14 4.20
C LEU A 41 5.12 5.25 5.72
N SER A 42 5.16 6.46 6.28
CA SER A 42 4.92 6.70 7.71
C SER A 42 3.53 6.26 8.17
N HIS A 43 2.50 6.38 7.33
CA HIS A 43 1.16 5.90 7.67
C HIS A 43 1.15 4.38 7.83
N LEU A 44 1.76 3.65 6.90
CA LEU A 44 1.87 2.19 6.97
C LEU A 44 2.60 1.74 8.24
N VAL A 45 3.66 2.44 8.64
CA VAL A 45 4.37 2.16 9.90
C VAL A 45 3.47 2.44 11.11
N ALA A 46 2.77 3.57 11.12
CA ALA A 46 1.90 3.97 12.23
C ALA A 46 0.69 3.04 12.41
N THR A 47 0.23 2.37 11.36
CA THR A 47 -0.92 1.44 11.40
C THR A 47 -0.54 -0.02 11.54
N ASN A 48 0.66 -0.33 12.04
CA ASN A 48 1.19 -1.70 12.15
C ASN A 48 1.11 -2.47 10.82
N SER A 49 1.40 -1.79 9.72
CA SER A 49 1.39 -2.34 8.35
C SER A 49 2.73 -2.08 7.65
N ALA A 50 3.82 -1.95 8.43
CA ALA A 50 5.14 -1.53 7.95
C ALA A 50 5.70 -2.42 6.83
N ALA A 51 5.42 -3.72 6.85
CA ALA A 51 5.86 -4.64 5.80
C ALA A 51 5.36 -4.24 4.39
N LEU A 52 4.21 -3.57 4.28
CA LEU A 52 3.66 -3.09 3.02
C LEU A 52 4.45 -1.93 2.39
N ILE A 53 5.52 -1.43 3.02
CA ILE A 53 6.44 -0.48 2.36
C ILE A 53 7.28 -1.15 1.28
N MET A 54 7.48 -2.47 1.34
CA MET A 54 8.42 -3.18 0.45
C MET A 54 8.10 -2.99 -1.05
N PRO A 55 6.84 -3.08 -1.52
CA PRO A 55 6.50 -2.74 -2.90
C PRO A 55 6.81 -1.29 -3.28
N PHE A 56 6.69 -0.34 -2.34
CA PHE A 56 7.06 1.06 -2.59
C PHE A 56 8.56 1.18 -2.80
N ILE A 57 9.37 0.57 -1.92
CA ILE A 57 10.83 0.64 -1.98
C ILE A 57 11.34 0.05 -3.30
N ALA A 58 10.78 -1.08 -3.74
CA ALA A 58 11.15 -1.72 -5.01
C ALA A 58 11.01 -0.78 -6.22
N LEU A 59 9.93 0.01 -6.28
CA LEU A 59 9.71 0.98 -7.36
C LEU A 59 10.50 2.27 -7.14
N ARG A 60 10.47 2.80 -5.92
CA ARG A 60 11.13 4.04 -5.50
C ARG A 60 12.60 4.05 -5.85
N VAL A 61 13.28 2.90 -5.69
CA VAL A 61 14.70 2.79 -6.00
C VAL A 61 14.99 3.04 -7.48
N ARG A 62 14.28 2.33 -8.34
CA ARG A 62 14.42 2.41 -9.78
C ARG A 62 14.05 3.79 -10.32
N VAL A 63 13.01 4.42 -9.76
CA VAL A 63 12.59 5.76 -10.17
C VAL A 63 13.65 6.80 -9.80
N LYS A 64 14.25 6.71 -8.60
CA LYS A 64 15.33 7.62 -8.20
C LYS A 64 16.50 7.55 -9.18
N GLU A 65 16.96 6.34 -9.52
CA GLU A 65 18.05 6.15 -10.49
C GLU A 65 17.71 6.77 -11.87
N ALA A 66 16.48 6.59 -12.35
CA ALA A 66 16.04 7.18 -13.62
C ALA A 66 15.98 8.73 -13.57
N VAL A 67 15.63 9.32 -12.43
CA VAL A 67 15.64 10.78 -12.23
C VAL A 67 17.07 11.29 -12.22
N GLU A 68 17.96 10.61 -11.50
CA GLU A 68 19.38 10.96 -11.43
C GLU A 68 20.07 10.91 -12.79
N GLU A 69 19.83 9.84 -13.56
CA GLU A 69 20.37 9.68 -14.93
C GLU A 69 19.83 10.78 -15.86
N PHE A 70 18.52 11.08 -15.80
CA PHE A 70 17.91 12.05 -16.71
C PHE A 70 18.40 13.48 -16.47
N PHE A 71 18.64 13.85 -15.22
CA PHE A 71 19.09 15.19 -14.83
C PHE A 71 20.60 15.31 -14.60
N TYR A 72 21.38 14.25 -14.87
CA TYR A 72 22.83 14.21 -14.69
C TYR A 72 23.25 14.61 -13.27
N CYS A 73 22.60 14.02 -12.27
CA CYS A 73 22.77 14.32 -10.85
C CYS A 73 22.91 13.06 -9.99
N GLU A 74 23.60 12.07 -10.54
CA GLU A 74 23.87 10.79 -9.89
C GLU A 74 24.44 10.97 -8.48
N PHE A 75 23.80 10.30 -7.51
CA PHE A 75 24.15 10.30 -6.09
C PHE A 75 23.94 11.63 -5.36
N GLU A 76 23.32 12.62 -6.00
CA GLU A 76 23.07 13.94 -5.40
C GLU A 76 21.64 14.09 -4.86
N LEU A 77 20.78 13.10 -5.05
CA LEU A 77 19.36 13.18 -4.68
C LEU A 77 19.02 12.38 -3.41
N PHE A 78 18.17 12.99 -2.59
CA PHE A 78 17.41 12.36 -1.54
C PHE A 78 15.93 12.32 -1.95
N VAL A 79 15.20 11.30 -1.51
CA VAL A 79 13.75 11.26 -1.70
C VAL A 79 13.13 12.08 -0.57
N GLU A 80 12.40 13.14 -0.92
CA GLU A 80 11.74 14.03 0.04
C GLU A 80 10.41 13.44 0.51
N PHE A 81 9.73 12.69 -0.35
CA PHE A 81 8.42 12.13 -0.08
C PHE A 81 8.09 11.00 -1.04
N THR A 82 7.38 10.00 -0.51
CA THR A 82 6.77 8.91 -1.28
C THR A 82 5.34 8.67 -0.81
N GLY A 83 4.39 8.66 -1.75
CA GLY A 83 3.00 8.34 -1.40
C GLY A 83 2.16 7.85 -2.57
N LEU A 84 1.26 6.92 -2.28
CA LEU A 84 0.18 6.56 -3.19
C LEU A 84 -0.95 7.56 -3.01
N ILE A 85 -1.32 8.20 -4.12
CA ILE A 85 -2.33 9.24 -4.17
C ILE A 85 -3.45 8.79 -5.09
N ARG A 86 -4.67 8.84 -4.55
CA ARG A 86 -5.90 8.74 -5.31
C ARG A 86 -6.61 10.07 -5.26
N TRP A 87 -7.02 10.52 -6.43
CA TRP A 87 -7.82 11.73 -6.59
C TRP A 87 -9.29 11.31 -6.71
N LEU A 88 -10.14 11.83 -5.84
CA LEU A 88 -11.58 11.88 -6.09
C LEU A 88 -11.87 13.10 -6.96
N GLN A 89 -13.13 13.16 -7.40
CA GLN A 89 -13.75 14.30 -8.02
C GLN A 89 -13.34 15.61 -7.31
N LEU A 90 -12.49 16.39 -7.98
CA LEU A 90 -12.02 17.67 -7.50
C LEU A 90 -12.58 18.73 -8.44
N ASP A 91 -13.26 19.70 -7.86
CA ASP A 91 -13.49 20.95 -8.55
C ASP A 91 -12.19 21.79 -8.49
N ASP A 92 -11.84 22.36 -9.63
CA ASP A 92 -10.78 23.35 -9.88
C ASP A 92 -9.38 22.88 -10.39
N ARG A 93 -8.98 23.49 -11.51
CA ARG A 93 -7.66 23.37 -12.16
C ARG A 93 -6.63 24.21 -11.40
N CYS A 94 -6.13 23.64 -10.31
CA CYS A 94 -5.08 24.29 -9.52
C CYS A 94 -3.71 24.20 -10.22
N TRP A 95 -3.37 25.20 -11.04
CA TRP A 95 -2.04 25.33 -11.63
C TRP A 95 -0.96 25.63 -10.58
N HIS A 96 0.10 24.84 -10.54
CA HIS A 96 1.22 25.02 -9.62
C HIS A 96 2.52 24.38 -10.14
N SER A 97 3.66 24.85 -9.65
CA SER A 97 4.89 24.08 -9.60
C SER A 97 4.99 23.34 -8.26
N ASP A 98 5.82 22.30 -8.18
CA ASP A 98 5.97 21.51 -6.94
C ASP A 98 6.74 22.29 -5.86
N ASP A 99 7.55 23.28 -6.24
CA ASP A 99 8.34 24.16 -5.35
C ASP A 99 7.61 25.45 -4.93
N ASN A 100 6.31 25.57 -5.24
CA ASN A 100 5.57 26.84 -5.22
C ASN A 100 5.35 27.50 -3.83
N ARG A 101 5.72 26.85 -2.74
CA ARG A 101 5.53 27.32 -1.36
C ARG A 101 6.83 27.24 -0.59
N ASP A 102 7.03 28.13 0.38
CA ASP A 102 8.28 28.21 1.15
C ASP A 102 8.71 26.87 1.76
N TYR A 103 7.75 26.08 2.27
CA TYR A 103 8.01 24.75 2.85
C TYR A 103 8.14 23.61 1.83
N LEU A 104 7.99 23.90 0.53
CA LEU A 104 8.13 22.96 -0.59
C LEU A 104 9.30 23.32 -1.52
N ARG A 105 9.95 24.47 -1.32
CA ARG A 105 11.02 25.00 -2.19
C ARG A 105 12.20 24.04 -2.39
N GLN A 106 12.39 23.09 -1.47
CA GLN A 106 13.40 22.05 -1.55
C GLN A 106 13.13 21.00 -2.65
N ARG A 107 11.96 20.98 -3.28
CA ARG A 107 11.61 20.01 -4.32
C ARG A 107 12.25 20.37 -5.65
N HIS A 108 13.33 19.66 -5.99
CA HIS A 108 14.09 19.89 -7.22
C HIS A 108 13.49 19.12 -8.40
N PHE A 109 13.07 17.88 -8.16
CA PHE A 109 12.55 16.98 -9.19
C PHE A 109 11.33 16.23 -8.68
N SER A 110 10.50 15.79 -9.62
CA SER A 110 9.25 15.09 -9.37
C SER A 110 9.14 13.88 -10.27
N ALA A 111 8.54 12.82 -9.75
CA ALA A 111 8.13 11.66 -10.53
C ALA A 111 6.69 11.25 -10.21
N VAL A 112 5.92 10.99 -11.26
CA VAL A 112 4.54 10.49 -11.17
C VAL A 112 4.48 9.12 -11.84
N CYS A 113 4.22 8.10 -11.05
CA CYS A 113 4.07 6.72 -11.48
C CYS A 113 2.58 6.41 -11.67
N TYR A 114 2.16 6.12 -12.90
CA TYR A 114 0.77 5.81 -13.24
C TYR A 114 0.48 4.33 -13.01
N LEU A 115 -0.46 4.02 -12.11
CA LEU A 115 -0.77 2.66 -11.69
C LEU A 115 -2.04 2.10 -12.32
N ASN A 116 -2.73 2.89 -13.14
CA ASN A 116 -3.89 2.48 -13.92
C ASN A 116 -4.07 3.37 -15.16
N THR A 117 -4.96 2.97 -16.06
CA THR A 117 -5.04 3.46 -17.45
C THR A 117 -6.25 4.38 -17.66
N TYR A 118 -6.00 5.53 -18.27
CA TYR A 118 -7.04 6.46 -18.72
C TYR A 118 -7.91 5.83 -19.82
N GLU A 119 -9.22 6.10 -19.81
CA GLU A 119 -10.25 5.51 -20.69
C GLU A 119 -10.48 3.99 -20.53
N GLN A 120 -9.78 3.36 -19.59
CA GLN A 120 -10.00 1.96 -19.20
C GLN A 120 -10.47 1.85 -17.74
N ASP A 121 -9.74 2.48 -16.82
CA ASP A 121 -9.98 2.40 -15.38
C ASP A 121 -10.59 3.68 -14.81
N PHE A 122 -10.40 4.81 -15.49
CA PHE A 122 -10.94 6.12 -15.11
C PHE A 122 -11.03 7.08 -16.30
N HIS A 123 -11.87 8.11 -16.17
CA HIS A 123 -12.02 9.20 -17.13
C HIS A 123 -11.73 10.56 -16.46
N GLY A 124 -11.25 11.52 -17.24
CA GLY A 124 -10.69 12.78 -16.71
C GLY A 124 -9.30 12.55 -16.10
N GLY A 125 -8.88 13.38 -15.14
CA GLY A 125 -7.62 13.13 -14.40
C GLY A 125 -6.33 13.29 -15.22
N LEU A 126 -6.38 13.96 -16.38
CA LEU A 126 -5.21 14.19 -17.21
C LEU A 126 -4.28 15.22 -16.57
N LEU A 127 -2.97 15.01 -16.66
CA LEU A 127 -1.98 15.96 -16.19
C LEU A 127 -1.59 16.91 -17.32
N HIS A 128 -1.83 18.20 -17.12
CA HIS A 128 -1.53 19.26 -18.07
C HIS A 128 -0.37 20.11 -17.59
N PHE A 129 0.46 20.57 -18.52
CA PHE A 129 1.53 21.54 -18.29
C PHE A 129 1.27 22.80 -19.12
N GLN A 130 1.58 23.98 -18.56
CA GLN A 130 1.34 25.25 -19.26
C GLN A 130 2.22 25.41 -20.49
N ASP A 131 3.50 25.03 -20.38
CA ASP A 131 4.52 25.25 -21.40
C ASP A 131 5.29 23.97 -21.72
N GLY A 132 6.03 23.99 -22.84
CA GLY A 132 6.94 22.92 -23.24
C GLY A 132 6.31 21.77 -24.02
N GLN A 133 7.15 20.83 -24.46
CA GLN A 133 6.67 19.58 -25.08
C GLN A 133 5.99 18.69 -24.04
N GLN A 134 5.09 17.81 -24.49
CA GLN A 134 4.25 16.99 -23.60
C GLN A 134 3.33 17.86 -22.71
N ALA A 135 2.65 18.83 -23.33
CA ALA A 135 1.71 19.73 -22.64
C ALA A 135 0.53 18.99 -21.98
N THR A 136 0.27 17.75 -22.37
CA THR A 136 -0.70 16.86 -21.70
C THR A 136 -0.12 15.46 -21.67
N VAL A 137 -0.15 14.83 -20.49
CA VAL A 137 0.29 13.46 -20.29
C VAL A 137 -0.94 12.60 -20.08
N VAL A 138 -1.08 11.60 -20.94
CA VAL A 138 -2.16 10.60 -20.86
C VAL A 138 -1.68 9.45 -19.97
N PRO A 139 -2.31 9.23 -18.81
CA PRO A 139 -1.96 8.13 -17.91
C PRO A 139 -2.14 6.76 -18.58
N ALA A 140 -1.09 5.95 -18.52
CA ALA A 140 -1.13 4.55 -18.95
C ALA A 140 -0.45 3.69 -17.89
N LEU A 141 -1.00 2.51 -17.62
CA LEU A 141 -0.48 1.56 -16.64
C LEU A 141 1.04 1.37 -16.79
N GLY A 142 1.74 1.52 -15.67
CA GLY A 142 3.18 1.33 -15.56
C GLY A 142 4.04 2.41 -16.20
N THR A 143 3.45 3.52 -16.65
CA THR A 143 4.19 4.67 -17.16
C THR A 143 4.70 5.53 -16.02
N VAL A 144 5.95 6.01 -16.13
CA VAL A 144 6.53 7.00 -15.20
C VAL A 144 6.78 8.31 -15.95
N LEU A 145 6.34 9.42 -15.38
CA LEU A 145 6.68 10.77 -15.81
C LEU A 145 7.68 11.39 -14.83
N ILE A 146 8.79 11.93 -15.34
CA ILE A 146 9.81 12.65 -14.59
C ILE A 146 9.89 14.08 -15.11
N TYR A 147 9.99 15.06 -14.21
CA TYR A 147 10.11 16.49 -14.56
C TYR A 147 10.75 17.29 -13.42
N SER A 148 11.23 18.52 -13.70
CA SER A 148 11.75 19.42 -12.65
C SER A 148 10.60 20.01 -11.84
N GLY A 149 10.80 20.19 -10.53
CA GLY A 149 9.75 20.68 -9.62
C GLY A 149 9.49 22.18 -9.71
N ASP A 150 10.30 22.92 -10.48
CA ASP A 150 10.31 24.37 -10.55
C ASP A 150 9.23 24.97 -11.48
N ALA A 151 9.21 26.31 -11.55
CA ALA A 151 8.26 27.09 -12.36
C ALA A 151 8.34 26.83 -13.89
N THR A 152 9.32 26.08 -14.40
CA THR A 152 9.32 25.65 -15.82
C THR A 152 8.33 24.51 -16.09
N ASN A 153 7.79 23.89 -15.03
CA ASN A 153 6.85 22.78 -15.08
C ASN A 153 5.57 23.08 -14.27
N ILE A 154 5.00 24.27 -14.46
CA ILE A 154 3.67 24.57 -13.90
C ILE A 154 2.64 23.61 -14.51
N HIS A 155 1.93 22.90 -13.65
CA HIS A 155 1.02 21.84 -14.03
C HIS A 155 -0.27 21.82 -13.22
N SER A 156 -1.28 21.13 -13.74
CA SER A 156 -2.55 20.87 -13.08
C SER A 156 -3.10 19.52 -13.52
N VAL A 157 -3.86 18.87 -12.65
CA VAL A 157 -4.60 17.64 -13.00
C VAL A 157 -6.07 18.02 -13.18
N ASP A 158 -6.67 17.62 -14.30
CA ASP A 158 -8.10 17.81 -14.52
C ASP A 158 -8.94 16.92 -13.58
N GLU A 159 -10.20 17.29 -13.36
CA GLU A 159 -11.13 16.52 -12.53
C GLU A 159 -11.22 15.06 -13.00
N VAL A 160 -11.21 14.11 -12.06
CA VAL A 160 -11.57 12.72 -12.34
C VAL A 160 -13.10 12.64 -12.34
N VAL A 161 -13.68 12.35 -13.50
CA VAL A 161 -15.14 12.36 -13.70
C VAL A 161 -15.78 10.99 -13.52
N ASP A 162 -15.00 9.92 -13.71
CA ASP A 162 -15.43 8.54 -13.53
C ASP A 162 -14.22 7.66 -13.17
N GLY A 163 -14.44 6.60 -12.40
CA GLY A 163 -13.37 5.73 -11.89
C GLY A 163 -12.47 6.38 -10.84
N GLU A 164 -11.29 5.80 -10.64
CA GLU A 164 -10.33 6.25 -9.62
C GLU A 164 -8.94 6.37 -10.23
N ARG A 165 -8.37 7.58 -10.34
CA ARG A 165 -6.98 7.76 -10.79
C ARG A 165 -6.01 7.47 -9.64
N VAL A 166 -5.13 6.47 -9.79
CA VAL A 166 -4.17 6.08 -8.76
C VAL A 166 -2.74 6.28 -9.27
N THR A 167 -1.93 7.00 -8.48
CA THR A 167 -0.52 7.26 -8.80
C THR A 167 0.38 7.10 -7.58
N MET A 168 1.62 6.66 -7.78
CA MET A 168 2.67 6.89 -6.78
C MET A 168 3.38 8.20 -7.12
N ALA A 169 3.32 9.17 -6.22
CA ALA A 169 4.02 10.44 -6.35
C ALA A 169 5.33 10.38 -5.55
N LEU A 170 6.41 10.84 -6.18
CA LEU A 170 7.71 11.02 -5.54
C LEU A 170 8.21 12.43 -5.78
N TRP A 171 8.75 13.05 -4.73
CA TRP A 171 9.48 14.30 -4.82
C TRP A 171 10.92 14.07 -4.37
N PHE A 172 11.85 14.75 -5.04
CA PHE A 172 13.29 14.62 -4.80
C PHE A 172 13.90 15.97 -4.43
N THR A 173 14.88 15.92 -3.55
CA THR A 173 15.58 17.08 -3.01
C THR A 173 17.09 16.85 -3.06
N ARG A 174 17.85 17.93 -3.18
CA ARG A 174 19.31 17.94 -2.99
C ARG A 174 19.71 18.28 -1.55
N ASP A 175 18.74 18.63 -0.72
CA ASP A 175 18.95 18.97 0.69
C ASP A 175 18.67 17.75 1.58
N GLN A 176 19.73 17.20 2.14
CA GLN A 176 19.68 16.05 3.05
C GLN A 176 18.80 16.29 4.29
N ALA A 177 18.57 17.54 4.71
CA ALA A 177 17.68 17.84 5.84
C ALA A 177 16.22 17.40 5.58
N HIS A 178 15.87 17.22 4.31
CA HIS A 178 14.55 16.83 3.84
C HIS A 178 14.45 15.36 3.42
N ASP A 179 15.48 14.55 3.71
CA ASP A 179 15.50 13.12 3.41
C ASP A 179 14.41 12.34 4.19
N GLU A 180 13.51 11.67 3.47
CA GLU A 180 12.46 10.81 4.00
C GLU A 180 13.02 9.55 4.65
N ASP A 181 14.16 9.01 4.15
CA ASP A 181 14.72 7.73 4.59
C ASP A 181 15.07 7.75 6.06
N LYS A 182 15.76 8.80 6.49
CA LYS A 182 16.15 8.97 7.89
C LYS A 182 14.95 8.89 8.83
N LYS A 183 13.89 9.63 8.50
CA LYS A 183 12.65 9.65 9.31
C LYS A 183 11.96 8.29 9.30
N LEU A 184 11.91 7.63 8.15
CA LEU A 184 11.28 6.33 8.00
C LEU A 184 12.03 5.24 8.77
N ILE A 185 13.35 5.20 8.69
CA ILE A 185 14.20 4.25 9.44
C ILE A 185 13.99 4.44 10.95
N ASP A 186 13.99 5.67 11.44
CA ASP A 186 13.72 5.96 12.86
C ASP A 186 12.31 5.47 13.29
N GLN A 187 11.30 5.68 12.44
CA GLN A 187 9.94 5.19 12.68
C GLN A 187 9.88 3.66 12.72
N LEU A 188 10.54 2.98 11.79
CA LEU A 188 10.60 1.51 11.73
C LEU A 188 11.28 0.93 12.98
N MET A 189 12.40 1.53 13.40
CA MET A 189 13.11 1.15 14.63
C MET A 189 12.27 1.33 15.89
N ASN A 190 11.37 2.31 15.91
CA ASN A 190 10.46 2.57 17.02
C ASN A 190 9.23 1.67 17.02
N ALA A 191 8.64 1.44 15.85
CA ALA A 191 7.42 0.63 15.71
C ALA A 191 7.67 -0.88 15.90
N MET A 192 8.89 -1.34 15.65
CA MET A 192 9.24 -2.76 15.75
C MET A 192 10.28 -3.01 16.86
N PRO A 193 9.96 -2.78 18.15
CA PRO A 193 10.91 -2.87 19.26
C PRO A 193 11.42 -4.29 19.55
N LEU A 194 10.81 -5.34 18.98
CA LEU A 194 11.38 -6.68 19.02
C LEU A 194 12.67 -6.79 18.19
N LEU A 195 12.88 -5.92 17.19
CA LEU A 195 14.20 -5.71 16.55
C LEU A 195 15.28 -5.23 17.52
N ARG A 196 14.89 -4.63 18.65
CA ARG A 196 15.81 -4.07 19.65
C ARG A 196 16.24 -5.09 20.71
N LYS A 197 15.40 -6.10 21.00
CA LYS A 197 15.64 -7.08 22.07
C LYS A 197 16.62 -8.19 21.70
N GLU A 198 16.83 -8.46 20.42
CA GLU A 198 17.69 -9.55 19.92
C GLU A 198 19.20 -9.22 19.91
N LYS A 199 19.63 -8.10 20.52
CA LYS A 199 21.06 -7.89 20.83
C LYS A 199 21.51 -8.55 22.14
N ASP A 200 20.58 -8.90 23.03
CA ASP A 200 20.90 -9.47 24.35
C ASP A 200 20.40 -10.92 24.57
N ASP A 201 19.53 -11.47 23.72
CA ASP A 201 19.23 -12.92 23.66
C ASP A 201 18.74 -13.32 22.26
N SER A 202 19.39 -14.34 21.67
CA SER A 202 19.11 -15.07 20.41
C SER A 202 18.32 -14.33 19.30
N SER A 203 19.03 -13.74 18.34
CA SER A 203 18.53 -13.29 17.03
C SER A 203 17.92 -14.37 16.13
N ASP A 204 17.94 -15.62 16.59
CA ASP A 204 17.45 -16.76 15.84
C ASP A 204 15.93 -16.94 15.99
N SER A 205 15.27 -16.50 17.08
CA SER A 205 13.88 -16.94 17.33
C SER A 205 12.84 -16.34 16.38
N LEU A 206 12.82 -15.01 16.17
CA LEU A 206 11.80 -14.39 15.31
C LEU A 206 12.07 -14.64 13.83
N MET A 207 13.34 -14.63 13.41
CA MET A 207 13.71 -14.98 12.04
C MET A 207 13.46 -16.46 11.74
N ASN A 208 13.66 -17.37 12.69
CA ASN A 208 13.27 -18.79 12.53
C ASN A 208 11.74 -18.94 12.46
N ASP A 209 10.99 -18.21 13.29
CA ASP A 209 9.53 -18.22 13.28
C ASP A 209 8.96 -17.65 11.95
N LEU A 210 9.58 -16.59 11.39
CA LEU A 210 9.24 -16.04 10.08
C LEU A 210 9.66 -16.96 8.91
N CYS A 211 10.76 -17.70 9.06
CA CYS A 211 11.27 -18.60 8.02
C CYS A 211 10.59 -19.98 8.02
N GLY A 212 9.99 -20.41 9.13
CA GLY A 212 9.44 -21.74 9.32
C GLY A 212 10.54 -22.82 9.31
N GLU A 213 10.50 -23.76 10.25
CA GLU A 213 11.33 -24.95 10.15
C GLU A 213 11.10 -25.63 8.80
N ASN A 214 12.21 -25.94 8.11
CA ASN A 214 12.28 -26.59 6.81
C ASN A 214 11.12 -27.59 6.59
N TYR A 215 10.22 -27.30 5.65
CA TYR A 215 9.56 -28.37 4.92
C TYR A 215 10.66 -29.11 4.16
N GLY A 216 11.23 -30.12 4.82
CA GLY A 216 12.21 -31.01 4.24
C GLY A 216 11.69 -31.48 2.89
N ILE A 217 12.49 -31.22 1.86
CA ILE A 217 12.40 -31.90 0.58
C ILE A 217 12.29 -33.39 0.89
N ALA A 218 11.12 -33.97 0.67
CA ALA A 218 10.95 -35.40 0.75
C ALA A 218 11.90 -36.04 -0.28
N PRO A 219 12.88 -36.86 0.12
CA PRO A 219 13.63 -37.63 -0.85
C PRO A 219 12.66 -38.63 -1.50
N GLN A 220 12.77 -38.74 -2.82
CA GLN A 220 11.98 -39.68 -3.62
C GLN A 220 12.05 -41.11 -3.05
N PRO A 221 10.97 -41.90 -3.16
CA PRO A 221 10.97 -43.26 -2.68
C PRO A 221 11.84 -44.15 -3.59
N SER A 222 12.95 -44.64 -3.04
CA SER A 222 13.67 -45.79 -3.57
C SER A 222 12.98 -47.10 -3.18
N GLN A 223 13.04 -48.05 -4.10
CA GLN A 223 12.29 -49.30 -4.20
C GLN A 223 12.38 -50.26 -2.99
N GLU A 224 11.24 -50.92 -2.75
CA GLU A 224 11.02 -52.31 -2.30
C GLU A 224 11.95 -52.95 -1.26
N LYS A 225 11.36 -53.40 -0.14
CA LYS A 225 11.16 -54.84 0.11
C LYS A 225 10.15 -55.11 1.23
N GLU A 226 9.31 -56.11 0.98
CA GLU A 226 8.32 -56.73 1.86
C GLU A 226 8.95 -57.30 3.14
N GLU A 227 8.18 -57.30 4.24
CA GLU A 227 7.91 -58.52 5.03
C GLU A 227 6.65 -58.34 5.90
N LEU A 228 5.83 -59.39 5.92
CA LEU A 228 4.52 -59.52 6.60
C LEU A 228 4.66 -59.83 8.10
N GLU A 229 3.65 -59.40 8.87
CA GLU A 229 2.91 -60.09 9.96
C GLU A 229 2.21 -58.99 10.79
N GLY A 230 0.88 -58.83 10.85
CA GLY A 230 -0.14 -59.75 11.35
C GLY A 230 -0.56 -59.34 12.77
N ASN A 231 -1.73 -58.70 12.96
CA ASN A 231 -2.85 -59.11 13.85
C ASN A 231 -3.82 -57.97 14.23
N ALA A 232 -5.03 -58.38 14.58
CA ALA A 232 -6.33 -57.71 14.60
C ALA A 232 -6.62 -56.61 15.65
N ASP A 233 -7.69 -55.87 15.33
CA ASP A 233 -8.70 -55.22 16.19
C ASP A 233 -8.25 -54.35 17.37
N LYS A 234 -8.37 -53.02 17.21
CA LYS A 234 -8.93 -52.12 18.24
C LYS A 234 -9.68 -50.93 17.63
N ASP A 235 -10.96 -50.88 17.98
CA ASP A 235 -11.88 -49.77 17.91
C ASP A 235 -11.27 -48.51 18.55
N PHE A 236 -11.16 -47.39 17.81
CA PHE A 236 -10.73 -46.10 18.34
C PHE A 236 -11.63 -44.99 17.82
N THR A 237 -12.58 -44.59 18.67
CA THR A 237 -13.39 -43.38 18.53
C THR A 237 -12.49 -42.15 18.42
N MET A 238 -12.52 -41.46 17.28
CA MET A 238 -11.84 -40.16 17.11
C MET A 238 -12.65 -39.05 17.80
N THR A 239 -12.12 -38.54 18.91
CA THR A 239 -12.42 -37.19 19.41
C THR A 239 -11.71 -36.15 18.53
N PRO A 240 -12.31 -34.98 18.25
CA PRO A 240 -11.64 -33.95 17.47
C PRO A 240 -10.46 -33.39 18.27
N MET A 241 -9.23 -33.51 17.75
CA MET A 241 -8.07 -32.81 18.27
C MET A 241 -8.28 -31.31 18.13
N GLN A 242 -8.39 -30.61 19.26
CA GLN A 242 -8.21 -29.16 19.31
C GLN A 242 -6.74 -28.88 19.00
N PHE A 243 -6.47 -28.29 17.82
CA PHE A 243 -5.18 -27.69 17.54
C PHE A 243 -5.01 -26.48 18.46
N GLN A 244 -4.19 -26.61 19.49
CA GLN A 244 -3.66 -25.46 20.22
C GLN A 244 -2.47 -24.93 19.42
N SER A 245 -2.56 -23.68 18.96
CA SER A 245 -1.46 -22.97 18.29
C SER A 245 -0.26 -22.84 19.22
N ALA A 246 0.96 -22.96 18.67
CA ALA A 246 2.18 -22.85 19.45
C ALA A 246 2.35 -21.42 20.01
N PRO A 247 3.08 -21.21 21.13
CA PRO A 247 3.29 -19.88 21.72
C PRO A 247 3.88 -18.83 20.75
N GLY A 248 4.70 -19.26 19.78
CA GLY A 248 5.27 -18.40 18.74
C GLY A 248 4.25 -17.89 17.71
N ASP A 249 3.22 -18.68 17.39
CA ASP A 249 2.16 -18.30 16.46
C ASP A 249 1.33 -17.11 16.98
N ALA A 250 1.18 -17.00 18.30
CA ALA A 250 0.45 -15.90 18.93
C ALA A 250 1.19 -14.56 18.81
N ILE A 251 2.52 -14.56 18.97
CA ILE A 251 3.37 -13.36 18.84
C ILE A 251 3.42 -12.89 17.38
N LEU A 252 3.49 -13.82 16.43
CA LEU A 252 3.44 -13.51 15.00
C LEU A 252 2.07 -12.98 14.54
N ARG A 253 0.97 -13.49 15.10
CA ARG A 253 -0.38 -12.99 14.78
C ARG A 253 -0.54 -11.51 15.11
N ASP A 254 0.00 -11.06 16.24
CA ASP A 254 -0.05 -9.63 16.62
C ASP A 254 0.73 -8.72 15.64
N TYR A 255 1.72 -9.27 14.91
CA TYR A 255 2.48 -8.53 13.88
C TYR A 255 1.68 -8.31 12.59
N PHE A 256 0.72 -9.18 12.28
CA PHE A 256 -0.07 -9.10 11.04
C PHE A 256 -1.42 -8.44 11.24
N VAL A 257 -1.75 -8.06 12.47
CA VAL A 257 -2.98 -7.34 12.79
C VAL A 257 -2.72 -5.84 12.67
N PRO A 258 -3.26 -5.16 11.64
CA PRO A 258 -3.11 -3.72 11.50
C PRO A 258 -3.82 -2.99 12.64
N ALA A 259 -3.24 -1.87 13.07
CA ALA A 259 -3.83 -0.96 14.04
C ALA A 259 -4.46 0.22 13.28
N PRO A 260 -5.80 0.39 13.27
CA PRO A 260 -6.41 1.51 12.58
C PRO A 260 -5.89 2.84 13.10
N ALA A 261 -5.75 3.82 12.20
CA ALA A 261 -5.42 5.17 12.60
C ALA A 261 -6.64 5.87 13.24
N SER A 262 -6.50 7.15 13.62
CA SER A 262 -7.62 7.94 14.15
C SER A 262 -8.84 7.84 13.23
N THR A 263 -10.00 7.53 13.82
CA THR A 263 -11.27 7.32 13.09
C THR A 263 -11.56 8.46 12.10
N ASN A 264 -11.31 9.71 12.48
CA ASN A 264 -11.49 10.91 11.65
C ASN A 264 -10.79 10.84 10.28
N MET A 265 -9.72 10.06 10.14
CA MET A 265 -9.01 9.90 8.86
C MET A 265 -9.73 8.99 7.86
N TYR A 266 -10.79 8.30 8.28
CA TYR A 266 -11.57 7.38 7.44
C TYR A 266 -12.94 7.94 7.03
N TRP A 267 -13.36 9.08 7.60
CA TRP A 267 -14.67 9.66 7.34
C TRP A 267 -14.63 10.65 6.18
N VAL A 268 -15.59 10.50 5.27
CA VAL A 268 -15.80 11.42 4.14
C VAL A 268 -17.19 12.01 4.22
N THR A 269 -17.28 13.32 4.06
CA THR A 269 -18.53 14.04 3.82
C THR A 269 -18.91 13.92 2.36
N LYS A 270 -20.13 13.47 2.07
CA LYS A 270 -20.68 13.50 0.71
C LYS A 270 -20.87 14.97 0.31
N SER A 271 -20.11 15.49 -0.65
CA SER A 271 -20.44 16.80 -1.22
C SER A 271 -21.68 16.62 -2.09
N GLU A 272 -22.72 17.40 -1.80
CA GLU A 272 -23.75 17.67 -2.81
C GLU A 272 -23.11 18.58 -3.86
N THR A 273 -23.29 18.25 -5.13
CA THR A 273 -22.86 19.04 -6.28
C THR A 273 -23.31 20.49 -6.11
N VAL A 274 -22.39 21.40 -5.78
CA VAL A 274 -22.67 22.84 -5.81
C VAL A 274 -22.31 23.37 -7.19
N SER A 275 -23.35 23.63 -7.98
CA SER A 275 -23.27 24.35 -9.24
C SER A 275 -22.66 25.75 -9.05
N SER A 276 -21.59 25.99 -9.81
CA SER A 276 -21.22 27.28 -10.45
C SER A 276 -20.98 28.53 -9.59
N ALA A 277 -19.72 29.01 -9.53
CA ALA A 277 -19.33 30.39 -9.91
C ALA A 277 -17.79 30.59 -9.88
N PRO A 278 -17.22 31.51 -10.69
CA PRO A 278 -15.77 31.56 -10.96
C PRO A 278 -15.01 32.58 -10.09
N ARG A 279 -13.69 32.38 -9.88
CA ARG A 279 -12.61 33.37 -10.11
C ARG A 279 -11.21 32.89 -9.67
N ASN A 280 -10.25 33.06 -10.57
CA ASN A 280 -8.81 32.86 -10.42
C ASN A 280 -8.14 33.68 -9.29
N VAL A 281 -7.12 33.06 -8.69
CA VAL A 281 -5.70 33.49 -8.52
C VAL A 281 -5.23 33.12 -7.10
N GLY A 282 -4.33 32.14 -7.04
CA GLY A 282 -3.70 31.66 -5.81
C GLY A 282 -4.37 30.39 -5.28
N CYS A 283 -3.59 29.33 -5.05
CA CYS A 283 -4.01 28.11 -4.36
C CYS A 283 -4.23 28.40 -2.86
N GLU A 284 -5.10 29.35 -2.57
CA GLU A 284 -5.63 29.71 -1.27
C GLU A 284 -7.15 29.87 -1.43
N THR A 285 -7.83 28.77 -1.73
CA THR A 285 -9.22 28.66 -1.27
C THR A 285 -9.14 28.44 0.23
N ALA A 286 -9.36 29.50 0.99
CA ALA A 286 -9.80 29.37 2.37
C ALA A 286 -10.99 28.39 2.37
N TYR A 287 -10.80 27.22 2.95
CA TYR A 287 -11.90 26.29 3.16
C TYR A 287 -12.87 27.00 4.11
N GLU A 288 -13.94 27.56 3.57
CA GLU A 288 -15.07 27.96 4.40
C GLU A 288 -15.49 26.71 5.17
N THR A 289 -15.50 26.81 6.49
CA THR A 289 -16.02 25.78 7.38
C THR A 289 -17.47 25.53 6.99
N ILE A 290 -17.71 24.55 6.12
CA ILE A 290 -19.04 24.09 5.78
C ILE A 290 -19.62 23.60 7.10
N THR A 291 -20.58 24.34 7.64
CA THR A 291 -21.35 23.92 8.80
C THR A 291 -22.14 22.67 8.39
N PRO A 292 -22.05 21.57 9.15
CA PRO A 292 -22.65 20.31 8.76
C PRO A 292 -24.18 20.39 8.96
N ASN A 293 -24.89 20.80 7.90
CA ASN A 293 -26.33 20.58 7.81
C ASN A 293 -26.56 19.24 7.08
N SER A 294 -26.78 18.19 7.86
CA SER A 294 -27.43 16.91 7.49
C SER A 294 -26.97 16.16 6.21
N ASN A 295 -25.70 16.19 5.84
CA ASN A 295 -25.16 15.38 4.74
C ASN A 295 -24.53 14.07 5.27
N GLN A 296 -24.92 12.93 4.69
CA GLN A 296 -24.59 11.58 5.16
C GLN A 296 -23.07 11.30 5.06
N GLU A 297 -22.36 11.42 6.17
CA GLU A 297 -20.97 10.98 6.30
C GLU A 297 -20.88 9.44 6.23
N TYR A 298 -19.77 8.93 5.71
CA TYR A 298 -19.51 7.49 5.71
C TYR A 298 -18.04 7.15 5.98
N ASP A 299 -17.82 5.98 6.57
CA ASP A 299 -16.49 5.39 6.74
C ASP A 299 -16.04 4.72 5.44
N VAL A 300 -14.89 5.13 4.91
CA VAL A 300 -14.33 4.62 3.64
C VAL A 300 -14.06 3.12 3.69
N ARG A 301 -13.68 2.55 4.84
CA ARG A 301 -13.36 1.12 4.96
C ARG A 301 -14.61 0.28 4.81
N VAL A 302 -15.69 0.69 5.47
CA VAL A 302 -17.02 0.07 5.33
C VAL A 302 -17.48 0.16 3.88
N LYS A 303 -17.34 1.33 3.25
CA LYS A 303 -17.72 1.53 1.85
C LYS A 303 -16.92 0.63 0.90
N ARG A 304 -15.61 0.50 1.11
CA ARG A 304 -14.73 -0.38 0.30
C ARG A 304 -15.09 -1.86 0.45
N LEU A 305 -15.36 -2.33 1.66
CA LEU A 305 -15.86 -3.69 1.89
C LEU A 305 -17.19 -3.93 1.18
N ALA A 306 -18.12 -2.97 1.28
CA ALA A 306 -19.43 -3.08 0.65
C ALA A 306 -19.36 -3.18 -0.88
N THR A 307 -18.44 -2.45 -1.53
CA THR A 307 -18.20 -2.57 -2.98
C THR A 307 -17.76 -3.97 -3.40
N LEU A 308 -17.14 -4.73 -2.49
CA LEU A 308 -16.71 -6.12 -2.69
C LEU A 308 -17.76 -7.15 -2.26
N GLY A 309 -18.97 -6.71 -1.88
CA GLY A 309 -20.06 -7.58 -1.42
C GLY A 309 -19.98 -8.01 0.05
N PHE A 310 -19.05 -7.42 0.82
CA PHE A 310 -18.89 -7.66 2.25
C PHE A 310 -19.55 -6.57 3.09
N HIS A 311 -20.27 -6.97 4.12
CA HIS A 311 -20.94 -6.08 5.05
C HIS A 311 -20.58 -6.43 6.48
N CYS A 312 -20.38 -5.44 7.34
CA CYS A 312 -20.29 -5.63 8.79
C CYS A 312 -21.54 -5.07 9.46
N ASP A 313 -21.91 -5.62 10.62
CA ASP A 313 -22.93 -4.99 11.46
C ASP A 313 -22.33 -3.71 12.03
N TYR A 314 -22.72 -2.58 11.44
CA TYR A 314 -22.19 -1.24 11.70
C TYR A 314 -23.16 -0.47 12.59
N GLU A 315 -22.76 -0.18 13.84
CA GLU A 315 -23.39 0.87 14.64
C GLU A 315 -22.49 2.12 14.65
N PRO A 316 -23.01 3.33 14.34
CA PRO A 316 -22.22 4.56 14.20
C PRO A 316 -21.31 4.91 15.39
N ASP A 317 -21.68 4.48 16.60
CA ASP A 317 -20.92 4.69 17.84
C ASP A 317 -20.03 3.49 18.24
N SER A 318 -19.93 2.46 17.40
CA SER A 318 -19.24 1.21 17.72
C SER A 318 -17.89 1.03 17.01
N MET A 319 -16.83 1.03 17.82
CA MET A 319 -15.82 -0.05 17.92
C MET A 319 -15.29 -0.69 16.63
N LEU A 320 -15.08 0.04 15.52
CA LEU A 320 -14.44 -0.51 14.30
C LEU A 320 -13.00 -0.99 14.51
N GLU A 321 -12.42 -0.66 15.67
CA GLU A 321 -11.13 -1.13 16.17
C GLU A 321 -11.22 -2.46 16.96
N LYS A 322 -12.44 -2.99 17.19
CA LYS A 322 -12.65 -4.27 17.86
C LYS A 322 -12.87 -5.42 16.88
N PRO A 323 -12.72 -6.67 17.36
CA PRO A 323 -13.03 -7.84 16.56
C PRO A 323 -14.45 -7.81 16.00
N LEU A 324 -14.59 -8.20 14.74
CA LEU A 324 -15.87 -8.16 14.03
C LEU A 324 -16.02 -9.31 13.03
N LYS A 325 -17.26 -9.65 12.74
CA LYS A 325 -17.63 -10.62 11.70
C LYS A 325 -18.21 -9.90 10.50
N LEU A 326 -17.92 -10.45 9.33
CA LEU A 326 -18.49 -9.97 8.07
C LEU A 326 -19.67 -10.85 7.63
N LYS A 327 -20.48 -10.29 6.75
CA LYS A 327 -21.50 -10.96 5.97
C LYS A 327 -21.12 -10.84 4.50
N TYR A 328 -21.12 -11.94 3.77
CA TYR A 328 -20.93 -11.95 2.32
C TYR A 328 -22.26 -12.27 1.66
N HIS A 329 -22.79 -11.37 0.82
CA HIS A 329 -24.11 -11.50 0.18
C HIS A 329 -25.23 -11.98 1.14
N HIS A 330 -25.31 -11.37 2.33
CA HIS A 330 -26.29 -11.69 3.40
C HIS A 330 -26.06 -12.98 4.19
N GLN A 331 -24.96 -13.70 3.94
CA GLN A 331 -24.58 -14.88 4.73
C GLN A 331 -23.48 -14.52 5.73
N CYS A 332 -23.68 -14.86 7.01
CA CYS A 332 -22.68 -14.62 8.04
C CYS A 332 -21.44 -15.48 7.82
N ILE A 333 -20.27 -14.84 7.87
CA ILE A 333 -18.98 -15.50 7.86
C ILE A 333 -18.67 -15.95 9.29
N ALA A 334 -18.20 -17.19 9.44
CA ALA A 334 -17.86 -17.75 10.76
C ALA A 334 -16.59 -17.10 11.36
N TYR A 335 -15.61 -16.80 10.51
CA TYR A 335 -14.33 -16.18 10.88
C TYR A 335 -14.52 -14.78 11.48
N GLU A 336 -13.80 -14.51 12.56
CA GLU A 336 -13.80 -13.22 13.26
C GLU A 336 -12.49 -12.50 12.97
N PHE A 337 -12.60 -11.34 12.32
CA PHE A 337 -11.45 -10.50 12.01
C PHE A 337 -11.09 -9.66 13.22
N ALA A 338 -9.79 -9.47 13.47
CA ALA A 338 -9.29 -8.66 14.58
C ALA A 338 -9.84 -7.22 14.64
N ASN A 339 -10.04 -6.57 13.49
CA ASN A 339 -10.70 -5.27 13.34
C ASN A 339 -11.08 -5.02 11.87
N ILE A 340 -11.70 -3.87 11.57
CA ILE A 340 -12.14 -3.55 10.20
C ILE A 340 -10.99 -3.39 9.20
N LEU A 341 -9.83 -2.89 9.65
CA LEU A 341 -8.69 -2.70 8.76
C LEU A 341 -8.07 -4.04 8.40
N HIS A 342 -7.98 -4.96 9.36
CA HIS A 342 -7.57 -6.35 9.11
C HIS A 342 -8.51 -7.02 8.10
N ALA A 343 -9.82 -6.88 8.30
CA ALA A 343 -10.81 -7.43 7.37
C ALA A 343 -10.66 -6.84 5.96
N LEU A 344 -10.49 -5.52 5.85
CA LEU A 344 -10.30 -4.85 4.58
C LEU A 344 -9.02 -5.29 3.86
N GLN A 345 -7.89 -5.37 4.58
CA GLN A 345 -6.62 -5.83 4.01
C GLN A 345 -6.71 -7.26 3.47
N VAL A 346 -7.26 -8.20 4.25
CA VAL A 346 -7.47 -9.60 3.84
C VAL A 346 -8.36 -9.69 2.59
N VAL A 347 -9.49 -8.97 2.60
CA VAL A 347 -10.44 -9.01 1.49
C VAL A 347 -9.85 -8.40 0.22
N GLN A 348 -9.21 -7.23 0.31
CA GLN A 348 -8.56 -6.60 -0.84
C GLN A 348 -7.40 -7.43 -1.39
N PHE A 349 -6.61 -8.05 -0.52
CA PHE A 349 -5.54 -8.96 -0.92
C PHE A 349 -6.08 -10.15 -1.73
N HIS A 350 -7.17 -10.76 -1.27
CA HIS A 350 -7.82 -11.86 -1.98
C HIS A 350 -8.33 -11.44 -3.37
N GLU A 351 -8.99 -10.28 -3.46
CA GLU A 351 -9.46 -9.74 -4.75
C GLU A 351 -8.30 -9.51 -5.72
N TRP A 352 -7.19 -8.96 -5.25
CA TRP A 352 -5.97 -8.79 -6.05
C TRP A 352 -5.42 -10.14 -6.56
N ARG A 353 -5.24 -11.12 -5.67
CA ARG A 353 -4.70 -12.44 -6.01
C ARG A 353 -5.56 -13.22 -6.99
N THR A 354 -6.88 -13.07 -6.89
CA THR A 354 -7.84 -13.77 -7.77
C THR A 354 -8.00 -13.10 -9.13
N CYS A 355 -7.88 -11.77 -9.23
CA CYS A 355 -7.82 -11.09 -10.53
C CYS A 355 -6.60 -11.53 -11.36
N ASN A 356 -5.48 -11.82 -10.71
CA ASN A 356 -4.22 -12.20 -11.39
C ASN A 356 -4.18 -13.68 -11.78
N SER A 357 -5.05 -14.50 -11.18
CA SER A 357 -5.18 -15.90 -11.53
C SER A 357 -6.20 -16.03 -12.67
N SER A 358 -5.74 -16.11 -13.93
CA SER A 358 -6.60 -16.27 -15.11
C SER A 358 -7.45 -17.56 -15.15
N SER A 359 -7.52 -18.31 -14.05
CA SER A 359 -8.38 -19.48 -13.88
C SER A 359 -9.28 -19.31 -12.66
N MET A 360 -10.51 -18.85 -12.84
CA MET A 360 -11.72 -19.43 -12.23
C MET A 360 -12.97 -18.58 -12.57
N CYS A 361 -13.39 -18.63 -13.82
CA CYS A 361 -14.81 -18.54 -14.13
C CYS A 361 -15.43 -19.93 -13.94
N ASN A 362 -15.68 -20.30 -12.68
CA ASN A 362 -16.61 -21.37 -12.30
C ASN A 362 -17.04 -21.10 -10.85
N LYS A 363 -17.96 -20.15 -10.68
CA LYS A 363 -18.63 -19.93 -9.40
C LYS A 363 -19.63 -21.06 -9.17
N ASN A 364 -19.20 -22.13 -8.53
CA ASN A 364 -20.13 -23.00 -7.81
C ASN A 364 -20.65 -22.21 -6.60
N GLN A 365 -21.87 -21.68 -6.71
CA GLN A 365 -22.52 -20.76 -5.77
C GLN A 365 -22.97 -21.40 -4.43
N HIS A 366 -22.38 -22.51 -4.00
CA HIS A 366 -22.93 -23.29 -2.87
C HIS A 366 -21.93 -23.81 -1.84
N GLU A 367 -20.64 -23.50 -1.97
CA GLU A 367 -19.67 -23.82 -0.92
C GLU A 367 -19.49 -22.60 -0.01
N VAL A 368 -19.75 -22.77 1.28
CA VAL A 368 -19.41 -21.76 2.30
C VAL A 368 -17.90 -21.57 2.19
N MET A 369 -17.44 -20.43 1.68
CA MET A 369 -16.02 -20.14 1.57
C MET A 369 -15.38 -20.29 2.95
N ASP A 370 -14.40 -21.20 3.07
CA ASP A 370 -13.52 -21.29 4.23
C ASP A 370 -12.60 -20.06 4.22
N ILE A 371 -13.09 -18.95 4.75
CA ILE A 371 -12.41 -17.63 4.73
C ILE A 371 -11.03 -17.71 5.38
N GLU A 372 -10.89 -18.50 6.44
CA GLU A 372 -9.61 -18.69 7.12
C GLU A 372 -8.59 -19.30 6.16
N ARG A 373 -8.95 -20.39 5.48
CA ARG A 373 -8.03 -21.07 4.55
C ARG A 373 -7.82 -20.30 3.26
N THR A 374 -8.85 -19.67 2.71
CA THR A 374 -8.85 -19.12 1.35
C THR A 374 -8.38 -17.67 1.27
N MET A 375 -8.57 -16.89 2.34
CA MET A 375 -8.25 -15.46 2.35
C MET A 375 -7.21 -15.11 3.42
N VAL A 376 -7.45 -15.55 4.66
CA VAL A 376 -6.62 -15.16 5.82
C VAL A 376 -5.22 -15.77 5.77
N LYS A 377 -5.10 -17.09 5.62
CA LYS A 377 -3.79 -17.75 5.57
C LYS A 377 -2.90 -17.23 4.43
N PRO A 378 -3.39 -17.09 3.18
CA PRO A 378 -2.60 -16.48 2.11
C PRO A 378 -2.17 -15.03 2.40
N TRP A 379 -3.03 -14.25 3.07
CA TRP A 379 -2.69 -12.90 3.51
C TRP A 379 -1.56 -12.90 4.56
N GLU A 380 -1.67 -13.76 5.58
CA GLU A 380 -0.64 -13.93 6.62
C GLU A 380 0.69 -14.39 6.02
N GLU A 381 0.68 -15.31 5.05
CA GLU A 381 1.87 -15.77 4.33
C GLU A 381 2.55 -14.63 3.55
N TYR A 382 1.76 -13.82 2.85
CA TYR A 382 2.26 -12.65 2.14
C TYR A 382 2.88 -11.62 3.08
N MET A 383 2.19 -11.27 4.17
CA MET A 383 2.70 -10.35 5.17
C MET A 383 3.96 -10.88 5.86
N ARG A 384 4.04 -12.19 6.08
CA ARG A 384 5.23 -12.86 6.63
C ARG A 384 6.42 -12.74 5.68
N ALA A 385 6.22 -12.94 4.38
CA ALA A 385 7.26 -12.78 3.37
C ALA A 385 7.78 -11.33 3.33
N LEU A 386 6.88 -10.35 3.25
CA LEU A 386 7.29 -8.94 3.24
C LEU A 386 7.96 -8.51 4.55
N SER A 387 7.47 -9.02 5.69
CA SER A 387 8.09 -8.79 6.98
C SER A 387 9.52 -9.32 6.97
N LYS A 388 9.72 -10.57 6.53
CA LYS A 388 11.05 -11.17 6.43
C LYS A 388 12.01 -10.31 5.61
N ASP A 389 11.58 -9.83 4.45
CA ASP A 389 12.42 -8.96 3.62
C ASP A 389 12.77 -7.65 4.34
N LEU A 390 11.77 -7.02 4.97
CA LEU A 390 11.98 -5.80 5.78
C LEU A 390 12.95 -6.05 6.94
N PHE A 391 12.81 -7.16 7.68
CA PHE A 391 13.70 -7.56 8.77
C PHE A 391 15.13 -7.77 8.29
N GLN A 392 15.32 -8.33 7.10
CA GLN A 392 16.64 -8.55 6.52
C GLN A 392 17.34 -7.26 6.08
N MET A 393 16.59 -6.31 5.52
CA MET A 393 17.16 -5.07 4.96
C MET A 393 17.40 -3.99 6.02
N LEU A 394 16.56 -3.93 7.05
CA LEU A 394 16.54 -2.84 8.01
C LEU A 394 17.86 -2.61 8.79
N PRO A 395 18.64 -3.64 9.20
CA PRO A 395 19.95 -3.41 9.80
C PRO A 395 20.93 -2.69 8.87
N ALA A 396 20.91 -3.02 7.57
CA ALA A 396 21.75 -2.35 6.59
C ALA A 396 21.34 -0.88 6.44
N TRP A 397 20.03 -0.62 6.33
CA TRP A 397 19.49 0.75 6.26
C TRP A 397 19.82 1.58 7.50
N GLN A 398 19.75 0.97 8.68
CA GLN A 398 20.13 1.63 9.93
C GLN A 398 21.61 2.02 9.93
N ASN A 399 22.49 1.11 9.47
CA ASN A 399 23.92 1.36 9.45
C ASN A 399 24.32 2.45 8.44
N THR A 400 23.66 2.50 7.28
CA THR A 400 23.93 3.49 6.24
C THR A 400 23.17 4.80 6.45
N GLY A 401 22.09 4.78 7.23
CA GLY A 401 21.17 5.91 7.39
C GLY A 401 20.33 6.19 6.14
N SER A 402 20.27 5.24 5.19
CA SER A 402 19.63 5.39 3.89
C SER A 402 19.08 4.04 3.43
N ILE A 403 17.88 4.03 2.85
CA ILE A 403 17.28 2.83 2.24
C ILE A 403 18.03 2.45 0.96
N PHE A 404 18.70 3.44 0.37
CA PHE A 404 19.62 3.26 -0.74
C PHE A 404 21.05 3.06 -0.23
N SER A 405 21.61 1.90 -0.51
CA SER A 405 23.07 1.73 -0.54
C SER A 405 23.42 1.08 -1.87
N ARG A 406 23.90 1.88 -2.82
CA ARG A 406 24.81 1.29 -3.81
C ARG A 406 26.06 0.99 -3.00
N GLN A 407 26.40 -0.29 -2.85
CA GLN A 407 27.73 -0.64 -2.36
C GLN A 407 28.71 0.15 -3.22
N GLU A 408 29.60 0.91 -2.59
CA GLU A 408 30.81 1.39 -3.27
C GLU A 408 31.55 0.12 -3.70
N GLU A 409 31.23 -0.39 -4.89
CA GLU A 409 32.16 -1.29 -5.58
C GLU A 409 33.42 -0.46 -5.76
N GLU A 410 34.44 -0.87 -5.02
CA GLU A 410 35.75 -0.28 -4.90
C GLU A 410 36.19 0.32 -6.25
N MET A 411 36.15 1.65 -6.35
CA MET A 411 37.06 2.35 -7.24
C MET A 411 38.47 2.23 -6.64
N THR A 412 39.08 1.05 -6.83
CA THR A 412 40.52 0.83 -6.65
C THR A 412 41.17 0.51 -7.98
#